data_AF-A0A6P2D5X9-F1
#
_entry.id   AF-A0A6P2D5X9-F1
#
_cell.length_a   1.000
_cell.length_b   1.000
_cell.length_c   1.000
_cell.angle_alpha   90.00
_cell.angle_beta   90.00
_cell.angle_gamma   90.00
#
_symmetry.space_group_name_H-M   'P 1'
#
loop_
_entity.id
_entity.type
_entity.pdbx_description
1 polymer ?
#
loop_
_entity_poly.entity_id
_entity_poly.type
_entity_poly.pdbx_seq_one_letter_code
_entity_poly.pdbx_strand_id
1 'polypeptide(L)'
;MTLRTFALPFLLLPLASSFATCSDKPQLGATSEAEILKRIDKAAKTAEIHGVGISRPNKISFGETDVTDWPQFVQLLQDNKGPASRVMQFLAKDRRELVENKNVAVQIAAKKPTPEFRGLTSDISHDIYKMMARPDLFSENDLKDVSLTKDLKDAIALGEKRTHIQTLCLNRSLLAAAFPNQVAPIPAHYYLTTVRVKAGKPVILVLTSYESCRWLIEVEEGGEVAAVILGGGAPQEVDGTNAPVLYRSGVDPYYKRRVDGVIGPSWEIKSKSYTQLETGVTAILGKSFTDFQGQRTPPQGGFTVKPNTK
;
A
#
# COMPACT_ATOMS: atom_id res chain seq x y z
N MET A 1 44.29 -24.13 30.71
CA MET A 1 43.52 -24.38 29.48
C MET A 1 42.10 -23.88 29.76
N THR A 2 41.86 -22.60 29.52
CA THR A 2 40.68 -21.87 30.01
C THR A 2 39.94 -21.34 28.79
N LEU A 3 38.82 -21.98 28.44
CA LEU A 3 37.95 -21.53 27.36
C LEU A 3 37.33 -20.18 27.73
N ARG A 4 37.71 -19.12 27.00
CA ARG A 4 37.01 -17.83 27.03
C ARG A 4 35.89 -17.86 26.01
N THR A 5 34.67 -17.96 26.49
CA THR A 5 33.44 -17.83 25.70
C THR A 5 33.24 -16.34 25.37
N PHE A 6 33.43 -15.95 24.11
CA PHE A 6 33.05 -14.64 23.61
C PHE A 6 31.54 -14.61 23.40
N ALA A 7 30.81 -13.95 24.29
CA ALA A 7 29.43 -13.56 24.05
C ALA A 7 29.43 -12.31 23.14
N LEU A 8 29.01 -12.47 21.88
CA LEU A 8 28.68 -11.33 21.02
C LEU A 8 27.37 -10.72 21.52
N PRO A 9 27.32 -9.40 21.81
CA PRO A 9 26.05 -8.73 22.00
C PRO A 9 25.42 -8.54 20.62
N PHE A 10 24.38 -9.31 20.32
CA PHE A 10 23.44 -8.95 19.26
C PHE A 10 22.76 -7.65 19.69
N LEU A 11 23.24 -6.54 19.14
CA LEU A 11 22.53 -5.26 19.14
C LEU A 11 21.27 -5.45 18.29
N LEU A 12 20.17 -5.86 18.96
CA LEU A 12 18.82 -5.71 18.46
C LEU A 12 18.56 -4.20 18.34
N LEU A 13 18.77 -3.65 17.15
CA LEU A 13 18.20 -2.35 16.80
C LEU A 13 16.70 -2.45 17.04
N PRO A 14 16.10 -1.53 17.82
CA PRO A 14 14.65 -1.47 17.90
C PRO A 14 14.17 -1.11 16.50
N LEU A 15 13.59 -2.09 15.81
CA LEU A 15 12.73 -1.85 14.66
C LEU A 15 11.55 -1.05 15.21
N ALA A 16 11.71 0.27 15.25
CA ALA A 16 10.65 1.18 15.57
C ALA A 16 9.49 0.82 14.65
N SER A 17 8.40 0.35 15.26
CA SER A 17 7.10 0.13 14.63
C SER A 17 6.46 1.49 14.31
N SER A 18 7.27 2.41 13.80
CA SER A 18 6.83 3.68 13.25
C SER A 18 6.08 3.27 12.00
N PHE A 19 4.78 3.58 11.94
CA PHE A 19 4.13 3.73 10.66
C PHE A 19 5.08 4.58 9.83
N ALA A 20 5.71 3.99 8.81
CA ALA A 20 6.50 4.74 7.85
C ALA A 20 5.62 5.93 7.48
N THR A 21 6.07 7.10 7.93
CA THR A 21 5.26 8.28 8.23
C THR A 21 4.17 8.40 7.19
N CYS A 22 2.91 8.60 7.61
CA CYS A 22 1.95 9.20 6.69
C CYS A 22 2.59 10.53 6.28
N SER A 23 3.35 10.51 5.19
CA SER A 23 4.06 11.68 4.68
C SER A 23 2.99 12.75 4.57
N ASP A 24 3.22 13.88 5.25
CA ASP A 24 2.21 14.91 5.52
C ASP A 24 1.57 15.50 4.26
N LYS A 25 2.03 15.12 3.06
CA LYS A 25 1.54 15.64 1.79
C LYS A 25 1.57 14.55 0.73
N PRO A 26 0.41 14.13 0.20
CA PRO A 26 0.36 13.68 -1.18
C PRO A 26 0.99 14.79 -2.03
N GLN A 27 2.04 14.46 -2.79
CA GLN A 27 2.78 15.40 -3.67
C GLN A 27 1.95 15.88 -4.88
N LEU A 28 0.63 16.03 -4.73
CA LEU A 28 -0.09 17.02 -5.53
C LEU A 28 0.21 18.40 -4.91
N GLY A 29 1.50 18.78 -4.93
CA GLY A 29 1.95 20.12 -4.57
C GLY A 29 1.39 21.13 -5.58
N ALA A 30 1.28 22.39 -5.16
CA ALA A 30 0.76 23.54 -5.91
C ALA A 30 1.33 23.77 -7.34
N THR A 31 2.32 22.99 -7.74
CA THR A 31 2.95 22.98 -9.05
C THR A 31 2.02 22.39 -10.10
N SER A 32 1.69 23.17 -11.13
CA SER A 32 0.86 22.70 -12.24
C SER A 32 1.51 21.51 -12.98
N GLU A 33 0.69 20.63 -13.57
CA GLU A 33 1.19 19.51 -14.38
C GLU A 33 2.10 19.99 -15.54
N ALA A 34 1.78 21.14 -16.13
CA ALA A 34 2.60 21.75 -17.19
C ALA A 34 4.00 22.13 -16.69
N GLU A 35 4.12 22.64 -15.47
CA GLU A 35 5.42 22.95 -14.87
C GLU A 35 6.21 21.68 -14.53
N ILE A 36 5.53 20.64 -14.04
CA ILE A 36 6.14 19.31 -13.82
C ILE A 36 6.70 18.78 -15.15
N LEU A 37 5.91 18.80 -16.23
CA LEU A 37 6.34 18.37 -17.55
C LEU A 37 7.54 19.18 -18.07
N LYS A 38 7.57 20.49 -17.85
CA LYS A 38 8.72 21.33 -18.22
C LYS A 38 10.00 20.94 -17.47
N ARG A 39 9.89 20.63 -16.16
CA ARG A 39 11.03 20.15 -15.36
C ARG A 39 11.51 18.78 -15.84
N ILE A 40 10.58 17.90 -16.18
CA ILE A 40 10.87 16.57 -16.74
C ILE A 40 11.55 16.67 -18.10
N ASP A 41 11.06 17.49 -19.03
CA ASP A 41 11.69 17.72 -20.34
C ASP A 41 13.15 18.20 -20.18
N LYS A 42 13.38 19.13 -19.24
CA LYS A 42 14.73 19.60 -18.92
C LYS A 42 15.62 18.46 -18.40
N ALA A 43 15.12 17.65 -17.47
CA ALA A 43 15.85 16.52 -16.90
C ALA A 43 16.17 15.46 -17.96
N ALA A 44 15.22 15.17 -18.86
CA ALA A 44 15.34 14.12 -19.88
C ALA A 44 16.52 14.34 -20.84
N LYS A 45 17.03 15.57 -20.96
CA LYS A 45 18.20 15.89 -21.80
C LYS A 45 19.51 15.30 -21.27
N THR A 46 19.60 15.02 -19.97
CA THR A 46 20.86 14.59 -19.32
C THR A 46 20.70 13.35 -18.45
N ALA A 47 19.50 13.12 -17.90
CA ALA A 47 19.22 11.99 -17.03
C ALA A 47 19.03 10.68 -17.82
N GLU A 48 19.36 9.56 -17.19
CA GLU A 48 18.99 8.23 -17.66
C GLU A 48 17.52 7.92 -17.30
N ILE A 49 16.88 7.02 -18.04
CA ILE A 49 15.49 6.63 -17.77
C ILE A 49 15.49 5.20 -17.27
N HIS A 50 15.12 5.02 -16.01
CA HIS A 50 15.10 3.71 -15.37
C HIS A 50 13.67 3.34 -15.00
N GLY A 51 13.19 2.21 -15.51
CA GLY A 51 11.87 1.71 -15.22
C GLY A 51 11.86 0.63 -14.14
N VAL A 52 10.90 0.69 -13.23
CA VAL A 52 10.64 -0.35 -12.24
C VAL A 52 9.17 -0.74 -12.30
N GLY A 53 8.91 -2.02 -12.56
CA GLY A 53 7.57 -2.53 -12.76
C GLY A 53 7.20 -3.70 -11.85
N ILE A 54 6.03 -3.60 -11.21
CA ILE A 54 5.46 -4.70 -10.41
C ILE A 54 4.01 -5.01 -10.75
N SER A 55 3.61 -6.27 -10.55
CA SER A 55 2.20 -6.68 -10.68
C SER A 55 1.48 -6.61 -9.33
N ARG A 56 2.08 -7.25 -8.33
CA ARG A 56 1.47 -7.56 -7.04
C ARG A 56 2.43 -7.10 -5.95
N PRO A 57 2.43 -5.81 -5.58
CA PRO A 57 2.90 -5.40 -4.27
C PRO A 57 2.16 -6.19 -3.18
N ASN A 58 2.69 -6.15 -1.96
CA ASN A 58 1.94 -6.58 -0.78
C ASN A 58 0.67 -5.72 -0.66
N LYS A 59 -0.48 -6.26 -1.09
CA LYS A 59 -1.78 -5.57 -1.22
C LYS A 59 -2.54 -5.58 0.09
N ILE A 60 -3.18 -4.47 0.52
CA ILE A 60 -4.02 -4.44 1.75
C ILE A 60 -5.29 -5.17 1.40
N SER A 61 -5.26 -6.45 1.74
CA SER A 61 -6.43 -7.29 1.80
C SER A 61 -6.86 -7.43 3.26
N PHE A 62 -8.10 -7.89 3.42
CA PHE A 62 -8.55 -8.49 4.66
C PHE A 62 -9.07 -9.87 4.28
N GLY A 63 -8.33 -10.91 4.67
CA GLY A 63 -8.63 -12.30 4.37
C GLY A 63 -8.92 -13.10 5.63
N GLU A 64 -9.25 -14.38 5.44
CA GLU A 64 -9.58 -15.27 6.56
C GLU A 64 -8.45 -15.38 7.58
N THR A 65 -7.21 -15.30 7.12
CA THR A 65 -6.00 -15.42 7.95
C THR A 65 -5.70 -14.15 8.76
N ASP A 66 -6.36 -13.03 8.47
CA ASP A 66 -6.19 -11.78 9.23
C ASP A 66 -6.95 -11.82 10.56
N VAL A 67 -7.91 -12.74 10.70
CA VAL A 67 -8.62 -13.01 11.95
C VAL A 67 -8.03 -14.27 12.60
N THR A 68 -7.42 -14.08 13.76
CA THR A 68 -6.72 -15.10 14.54
C THR A 68 -7.66 -15.98 15.39
N ASP A 69 -8.84 -15.46 15.73
CA ASP A 69 -9.87 -16.17 16.49
C ASP A 69 -11.27 -15.85 15.93
N TRP A 70 -11.69 -16.64 14.94
CA TRP A 70 -12.98 -16.47 14.26
C TRP A 70 -14.19 -16.66 15.18
N PRO A 71 -14.28 -17.70 16.03
CA PRO A 71 -15.40 -17.84 16.96
C PRO A 71 -15.58 -16.61 17.85
N GLN A 72 -14.50 -16.11 18.46
CA GLN A 72 -14.59 -14.95 19.34
C GLN A 72 -14.87 -13.67 18.55
N PHE A 73 -14.29 -13.50 17.36
CA PHE A 73 -14.57 -12.34 16.51
C PHE A 73 -16.05 -12.27 16.13
N VAL A 74 -16.65 -13.40 15.73
CA VAL A 74 -18.08 -13.44 15.40
C VAL A 74 -18.95 -13.22 16.64
N GLN A 75 -18.55 -13.71 17.81
CA GLN A 75 -19.25 -13.38 19.07
C GLN A 75 -19.25 -11.87 19.34
N LEU A 76 -18.15 -11.16 19.09
CA LEU A 76 -18.10 -9.70 19.22
C LEU A 76 -19.04 -9.01 18.24
N LEU A 77 -19.13 -9.51 17.00
CA LEU A 77 -20.10 -9.02 16.02
C LEU A 77 -21.55 -9.25 16.47
N GLN A 78 -21.86 -10.41 17.05
CA GLN A 78 -23.17 -10.71 17.64
C GLN A 78 -23.55 -9.78 18.79
N ASP A 79 -22.58 -9.45 19.64
CA ASP A 79 -22.80 -8.53 20.76
C ASP A 79 -23.17 -7.12 20.26
N ASN A 80 -22.78 -6.79 19.02
CA ASN A 80 -23.21 -5.61 18.26
C ASN A 80 -23.00 -4.29 19.03
N LYS A 81 -21.83 -4.16 19.67
CA LYS A 81 -21.44 -3.01 20.51
C LYS A 81 -20.14 -2.37 20.02
N GLY A 82 -20.01 -1.06 20.23
CA GLY A 82 -18.80 -0.31 19.90
C GLY A 82 -18.38 -0.52 18.43
N PRO A 83 -17.10 -0.74 18.13
CA PRO A 83 -16.62 -0.99 16.76
C PRO A 83 -17.31 -2.16 16.03
N ALA A 84 -17.78 -3.18 16.76
CA ALA A 84 -18.41 -4.35 16.16
C ALA A 84 -19.75 -4.03 15.50
N SER A 85 -20.50 -3.05 16.05
CA SER A 85 -21.77 -2.65 15.44
C SER A 85 -21.58 -2.02 14.07
N ARG A 86 -20.47 -1.30 13.92
CA ARG A 86 -20.12 -0.66 12.67
C ARG A 86 -19.71 -1.64 11.59
N VAL A 87 -18.95 -2.68 11.96
CA VAL A 87 -18.66 -3.80 11.05
C VAL A 87 -19.96 -4.50 10.65
N MET A 88 -20.82 -4.84 11.62
CA MET A 88 -22.13 -5.46 11.36
C MET A 88 -22.99 -4.66 10.39
N GLN A 89 -23.07 -3.34 10.57
CA GLN A 89 -23.86 -2.47 9.70
C GLN A 89 -23.45 -2.58 8.22
N PHE A 90 -22.18 -2.83 7.93
CA PHE A 90 -21.65 -2.92 6.57
C PHE A 90 -21.58 -4.32 5.99
N LEU A 91 -21.83 -5.37 6.78
CA LEU A 91 -21.97 -6.72 6.22
C LEU A 91 -23.18 -6.78 5.28
N ALA A 92 -23.10 -7.64 4.26
CA ALA A 92 -24.27 -7.96 3.45
C ALA A 92 -25.39 -8.57 4.32
N LYS A 93 -26.65 -8.36 3.90
CA LYS A 93 -27.84 -8.71 4.71
C LYS A 93 -27.86 -10.18 5.12
N ASP A 94 -27.63 -11.08 4.17
CA ASP A 94 -27.55 -12.53 4.38
C ASP A 94 -26.45 -12.91 5.38
N ARG A 95 -25.31 -12.20 5.37
CA ARG A 95 -24.21 -12.46 6.31
C ARG A 95 -24.56 -11.99 7.72
N ARG A 96 -25.25 -10.86 7.85
CA ARG A 96 -25.77 -10.40 9.16
C ARG A 96 -26.71 -11.43 9.78
N GLU A 97 -27.67 -11.95 8.99
CA GLU A 97 -28.63 -12.95 9.47
C GLU A 97 -27.92 -14.22 9.96
N LEU A 98 -26.86 -14.65 9.27
CA LEU A 98 -26.03 -15.78 9.70
C LEU A 98 -25.23 -15.47 10.98
N VAL A 99 -24.68 -14.27 11.10
CA VAL A 99 -23.98 -13.84 12.32
C VAL A 99 -24.96 -13.77 13.50
N GLU A 100 -26.18 -13.30 13.32
CA GLU A 100 -27.19 -13.21 14.39
C GLU A 100 -27.66 -14.58 14.93
N ASN A 101 -27.35 -15.68 14.22
CA ASN A 101 -27.63 -17.03 14.69
C ASN A 101 -26.79 -17.37 15.93
N LYS A 102 -27.44 -17.58 17.08
CA LYS A 102 -26.78 -17.86 18.38
C LYS A 102 -25.80 -19.05 18.36
N ASN A 103 -25.92 -19.96 17.40
CA ASN A 103 -25.04 -21.12 17.28
C ASN A 103 -23.84 -20.88 16.35
N VAL A 104 -23.74 -19.74 15.66
CA VAL A 104 -22.71 -19.49 14.63
C VAL A 104 -21.29 -19.63 15.17
N ALA A 105 -21.00 -19.12 16.37
CA ALA A 105 -19.66 -19.21 16.96
C ALA A 105 -19.27 -20.67 17.23
N VAL A 106 -20.22 -21.49 17.69
CA VAL A 106 -20.04 -22.94 17.88
C VAL A 106 -19.83 -23.64 16.54
N GLN A 107 -20.58 -23.25 15.50
CA GLN A 107 -20.46 -23.83 14.16
C GLN A 107 -19.11 -23.52 13.52
N ILE A 108 -18.61 -22.29 13.68
CA ILE A 108 -17.28 -21.88 13.21
C ILE A 108 -16.20 -22.66 13.98
N ALA A 109 -16.34 -22.81 15.29
CA ALA A 109 -15.38 -23.57 16.11
C ALA A 109 -15.33 -25.07 15.75
N ALA A 110 -16.42 -25.64 15.25
CA ALA A 110 -16.58 -27.08 15.04
C ALA A 110 -15.69 -27.69 13.93
N LYS A 111 -14.88 -26.91 13.18
CA LYS A 111 -14.06 -27.32 12.02
C LYS A 111 -14.81 -28.01 10.86
N LYS A 112 -16.05 -28.45 11.07
CA LYS A 112 -17.00 -28.99 10.09
C LYS A 112 -18.32 -28.23 10.18
N PRO A 113 -18.37 -26.95 9.78
CA PRO A 113 -19.60 -26.18 9.79
C PRO A 113 -20.66 -26.83 8.88
N THR A 114 -21.94 -26.63 9.21
CA THR A 114 -23.04 -27.02 8.30
C THR A 114 -22.90 -26.29 6.95
N PRO A 115 -23.54 -26.79 5.87
CA PRO A 115 -23.47 -26.14 4.56
C PRO A 115 -23.82 -24.65 4.57
N GLU A 116 -24.72 -24.23 5.46
CA GLU A 116 -25.14 -22.83 5.64
C GLU A 116 -24.01 -21.92 6.13
N PHE A 117 -23.16 -22.39 7.06
CA PHE A 117 -22.04 -21.59 7.61
C PHE A 117 -20.74 -21.78 6.83
N ARG A 118 -20.74 -22.62 5.79
CA ARG A 118 -19.55 -22.89 4.98
C ARG A 118 -19.18 -21.63 4.19
N GLY A 119 -17.98 -21.13 4.42
CA GLY A 119 -17.47 -19.93 3.74
C GLY A 119 -17.91 -18.61 4.38
N LEU A 120 -18.64 -18.64 5.51
CA LEU A 120 -19.05 -17.41 6.20
C LEU A 120 -17.85 -16.53 6.59
N THR A 121 -16.74 -17.13 7.05
CA THR A 121 -15.50 -16.41 7.39
C THR A 121 -14.89 -15.71 6.18
N SER A 122 -14.92 -16.36 5.01
CA SER A 122 -14.49 -15.78 3.73
C SER A 122 -15.35 -14.60 3.34
N ASP A 123 -16.68 -14.78 3.42
CA ASP A 123 -17.65 -13.77 3.04
C ASP A 123 -17.55 -12.53 3.94
N ILE A 124 -17.45 -12.73 5.27
CA ILE A 124 -17.21 -11.64 6.22
C ILE A 124 -15.88 -10.94 5.90
N SER A 125 -14.81 -11.70 5.66
CA SER A 125 -13.51 -11.12 5.31
C SER A 125 -13.58 -10.26 4.04
N HIS A 126 -14.29 -10.74 3.03
CA HIS A 126 -14.49 -10.03 1.76
C HIS A 126 -15.30 -8.74 1.94
N ASP A 127 -16.35 -8.77 2.75
CA ASP A 127 -17.12 -7.56 3.07
C ASP A 127 -16.28 -6.56 3.90
N ILE A 128 -15.48 -7.04 4.84
CA ILE A 128 -14.51 -6.21 5.57
C ILE A 128 -13.51 -5.57 4.59
N TYR A 129 -12.95 -6.35 3.66
CA TYR A 129 -12.04 -5.83 2.65
C TYR A 129 -12.67 -4.70 1.82
N LYS A 130 -13.93 -4.85 1.39
CA LYS A 130 -14.65 -3.79 0.65
C LYS A 130 -14.85 -2.53 1.49
N MET A 131 -15.19 -2.67 2.78
CA MET A 131 -15.46 -1.51 3.64
C MET A 131 -14.20 -0.75 4.06
N MET A 132 -13.00 -1.35 3.97
CA MET A 132 -11.75 -0.64 4.28
C MET A 132 -11.49 0.58 3.39
N ALA A 133 -12.07 0.64 2.19
CA ALA A 133 -11.94 1.80 1.31
C ALA A 133 -12.84 2.98 1.74
N ARG A 134 -13.71 2.80 2.74
CA ARG A 134 -14.69 3.81 3.15
C ARG A 134 -14.05 4.87 4.05
N PRO A 135 -14.17 6.16 3.73
CA PRO A 135 -13.66 7.23 4.60
C PRO A 135 -14.47 7.36 5.90
N ASP A 136 -15.70 6.84 5.92
CA ASP A 136 -16.64 6.90 7.05
C ASP A 136 -16.71 5.57 7.82
N LEU A 137 -15.74 4.66 7.68
CA LEU A 137 -15.85 3.33 8.29
C LEU A 137 -16.08 3.42 9.79
N PHE A 138 -15.31 4.21 10.54
CA PHE A 138 -15.51 4.45 11.97
C PHE A 138 -15.78 5.93 12.25
N SER A 139 -16.71 6.20 13.16
CA SER A 139 -16.91 7.52 13.76
C SER A 139 -16.09 7.67 15.05
N GLU A 140 -15.94 8.90 15.54
CA GLU A 140 -15.30 9.16 16.84
C GLU A 140 -15.98 8.41 17.98
N ASN A 141 -17.32 8.31 17.93
CA ASN A 141 -18.11 7.59 18.94
C ASN A 141 -17.84 6.09 18.92
N ASP A 142 -17.61 5.50 17.73
CA ASP A 142 -17.29 4.06 17.62
C ASP A 142 -15.94 3.73 18.26
N LEU A 143 -15.03 4.71 18.30
CA LEU A 143 -13.64 4.55 18.75
C LEU A 143 -13.39 5.13 20.15
N LYS A 144 -14.41 5.60 20.86
CA LYS A 144 -14.26 6.32 22.14
C LYS A 144 -13.50 5.53 23.21
N ASP A 145 -13.66 4.20 23.21
CA ASP A 145 -13.04 3.28 24.16
C ASP A 145 -11.83 2.53 23.56
N VAL A 146 -11.42 2.90 22.34
CA VAL A 146 -10.29 2.27 21.63
C VAL A 146 -9.02 3.09 21.88
N SER A 147 -7.96 2.43 22.36
CA SER A 147 -6.66 3.08 22.56
C SER A 147 -5.96 3.31 21.22
N LEU A 148 -5.94 4.56 20.75
CA LEU A 148 -5.31 4.94 19.49
C LEU A 148 -3.86 5.44 19.67
N THR A 149 -2.97 4.96 18.80
CA THR A 149 -1.59 5.46 18.68
C THR A 149 -1.58 6.88 18.12
N LYS A 150 -0.44 7.58 18.25
CA LYS A 150 -0.26 8.91 17.64
C LYS A 150 -0.49 8.87 16.13
N ASP A 151 0.10 7.90 15.43
CA ASP A 151 -0.01 7.77 13.97
C ASP A 151 -1.45 7.58 13.50
N LEU A 152 -2.26 6.84 14.26
CA LEU A 152 -3.70 6.69 13.98
C LEU A 152 -4.45 8.01 14.16
N LYS A 153 -4.15 8.77 15.22
CA LYS A 153 -4.77 10.08 15.46
C LYS A 153 -4.39 11.08 14.36
N ASP A 154 -3.13 11.10 13.95
CA ASP A 154 -2.64 11.96 12.86
C ASP A 154 -3.34 11.59 11.54
N ALA A 155 -3.46 10.30 11.22
CA ALA A 155 -4.18 9.84 10.04
C ALA A 155 -5.69 10.18 10.08
N ILE A 156 -6.34 10.10 11.24
CA ILE A 156 -7.74 10.55 11.41
C ILE A 156 -7.86 12.04 11.15
N ALA A 157 -6.93 12.85 11.68
CA ALA A 157 -6.92 14.30 11.55
C ALA A 157 -6.78 14.78 10.09
N LEU A 158 -6.21 13.97 9.19
CA LEU A 158 -6.18 14.27 7.76
C LEU A 158 -7.59 14.36 7.12
N GLY A 159 -8.60 13.71 7.69
CA GLY A 159 -9.98 13.74 7.19
C GLY A 159 -10.09 13.39 5.70
N GLU A 160 -10.80 14.23 4.95
CA GLU A 160 -10.99 14.09 3.50
C GLU A 160 -9.71 14.27 2.68
N LYS A 161 -8.62 14.78 3.28
CA LYS A 161 -7.33 14.93 2.60
C LYS A 161 -6.57 13.61 2.49
N ARG A 162 -7.04 12.54 3.14
CA ARG A 162 -6.46 11.21 3.02
C ARG A 162 -6.52 10.71 1.58
N THR A 163 -5.45 10.08 1.14
CA THR A 163 -5.46 9.27 -0.07
C THR A 163 -6.24 7.97 0.13
N HIS A 164 -6.47 7.26 -0.96
CA HIS A 164 -7.04 5.92 -0.94
C HIS A 164 -6.18 4.94 -0.12
N ILE A 165 -4.85 4.95 -0.34
CA ILE A 165 -3.94 4.05 0.38
C ILE A 165 -3.92 4.39 1.88
N GLN A 166 -3.86 5.67 2.23
CA GLN A 166 -3.94 6.11 3.63
C GLN A 166 -5.26 5.68 4.29
N THR A 167 -6.38 5.74 3.56
CA THR A 167 -7.68 5.28 4.06
C THR A 167 -7.70 3.77 4.32
N LEU A 168 -7.15 2.97 3.39
CA LEU A 168 -7.02 1.52 3.56
C LEU A 168 -6.15 1.16 4.77
N CYS A 169 -4.98 1.81 4.90
CA CYS A 169 -4.07 1.62 6.03
C CYS A 169 -4.75 2.00 7.35
N LEU A 170 -5.36 3.19 7.41
CA LEU A 170 -6.07 3.68 8.59
C LEU A 170 -7.13 2.67 9.03
N ASN A 171 -8.03 2.28 8.13
CA ASN A 171 -9.14 1.40 8.47
C ASN A 171 -8.68 0.00 8.88
N ARG A 172 -7.65 -0.55 8.23
CA ARG A 172 -7.08 -1.84 8.63
C ARG A 172 -6.41 -1.76 10.01
N SER A 173 -5.76 -0.65 10.34
CA SER A 173 -5.15 -0.42 11.66
C SER A 173 -6.19 -0.15 12.74
N LEU A 174 -7.27 0.57 12.42
CA LEU A 174 -8.40 0.77 13.33
C LEU A 174 -9.12 -0.55 13.62
N LEU A 175 -9.29 -1.44 12.64
CA LEU A 175 -9.79 -2.79 12.87
C LEU A 175 -8.90 -3.57 13.85
N ALA A 176 -7.57 -3.53 13.66
CA ALA A 176 -6.65 -4.18 14.59
C ALA A 176 -6.70 -3.57 16.00
N ALA A 177 -6.84 -2.24 16.11
CA ALA A 177 -6.95 -1.56 17.40
C ALA A 177 -8.29 -1.84 18.11
N ALA A 178 -9.37 -1.95 17.35
CA ALA A 178 -10.72 -2.27 17.84
C ALA A 178 -10.84 -3.73 18.29
N PHE A 179 -10.09 -4.64 17.66
CA PHE A 179 -10.14 -6.08 17.89
C PHE A 179 -8.74 -6.67 18.13
N PRO A 180 -7.98 -6.21 19.13
CA PRO A 180 -6.55 -6.48 19.25
C PRO A 180 -6.20 -7.94 19.49
N ASN A 181 -7.16 -8.74 19.98
CA ASN A 181 -6.99 -10.17 20.23
C ASN A 181 -7.52 -11.03 19.08
N GLN A 182 -8.23 -10.46 18.12
CA GLN A 182 -8.88 -11.19 17.04
C GLN A 182 -8.29 -10.82 15.69
N VAL A 183 -7.91 -9.57 15.47
CA VAL A 183 -7.45 -9.06 14.18
C VAL A 183 -5.95 -8.80 14.24
N ALA A 184 -5.19 -9.49 13.38
CA ALA A 184 -3.75 -9.30 13.29
C ALA A 184 -3.40 -7.84 12.92
N PRO A 185 -2.32 -7.27 13.48
CA PRO A 185 -1.84 -5.94 13.09
C PRO A 185 -1.33 -5.95 11.64
N ILE A 186 -1.30 -4.78 11.02
CA ILE A 186 -0.68 -4.61 9.70
C ILE A 186 0.84 -4.79 9.86
N PRO A 187 1.50 -5.60 9.01
CA PRO A 187 2.95 -5.63 8.93
C PRO A 187 3.57 -4.25 8.65
N ALA A 188 4.73 -3.95 9.22
CA ALA A 188 5.34 -2.60 9.14
C ALA A 188 5.70 -2.12 7.71
N HIS A 189 5.90 -3.03 6.75
CA HIS A 189 6.32 -2.71 5.36
C HIS A 189 5.23 -3.01 4.33
N TYR A 190 3.99 -3.00 4.78
CA TYR A 190 2.87 -3.33 3.94
C TYR A 190 2.59 -2.20 2.93
N TYR A 191 2.31 -2.52 1.66
CA TYR A 191 2.34 -1.62 0.50
C TYR A 191 3.68 -0.96 0.14
N LEU A 192 4.70 -1.08 0.97
CA LEU A 192 5.98 -0.43 0.74
C LEU A 192 6.80 -1.22 -0.28
N THR A 193 7.21 -0.56 -1.36
CA THR A 193 8.20 -1.08 -2.29
C THR A 193 9.38 -0.12 -2.36
N THR A 194 10.54 -0.57 -1.88
CA THR A 194 11.75 0.24 -1.87
C THR A 194 12.43 0.21 -3.24
N VAL A 195 12.87 1.37 -3.71
CA VAL A 195 13.74 1.55 -4.88
C VAL A 195 14.98 2.30 -4.43
N ARG A 196 16.13 1.64 -4.47
CA ARG A 196 17.41 2.25 -4.13
C ARG A 196 18.09 2.77 -5.38
N VAL A 197 18.43 4.05 -5.41
CA VAL A 197 19.16 4.70 -6.50
C VAL A 197 20.62 4.87 -6.08
N LYS A 198 21.52 4.21 -6.80
CA LYS A 198 22.97 4.30 -6.55
C LYS A 198 23.57 5.60 -7.09
N ALA A 199 24.77 5.93 -6.60
CA ALA A 199 25.56 7.04 -7.11
C ALA A 199 25.81 6.90 -8.63
N GLY A 200 25.77 8.01 -9.36
CA GLY A 200 25.96 8.02 -10.81
C GLY A 200 25.28 9.19 -11.50
N LYS A 201 24.96 9.02 -12.78
CA LYS A 201 24.17 10.00 -13.54
C LYS A 201 22.77 10.20 -12.94
N PRO A 202 22.18 11.41 -13.06
CA PRO A 202 20.80 11.63 -12.64
C PRO A 202 19.85 10.66 -13.33
N VAL A 203 18.81 10.22 -12.63
CA VAL A 203 17.78 9.33 -13.20
C VAL A 203 16.39 9.93 -13.17
N ILE A 204 15.62 9.66 -14.22
CA ILE A 204 14.17 9.72 -14.21
C ILE A 204 13.68 8.31 -13.91
N LEU A 205 12.96 8.16 -12.80
CA LEU A 205 12.34 6.89 -12.43
C LEU A 205 10.95 6.79 -13.06
N VAL A 206 10.68 5.72 -13.79
CA VAL A 206 9.32 5.36 -14.21
C VAL A 206 8.88 4.17 -13.37
N LEU A 207 8.01 4.42 -12.40
CA LEU A 207 7.52 3.40 -11.49
C LEU A 207 6.12 2.98 -11.93
N THR A 208 5.87 1.68 -12.00
CA THR A 208 4.58 1.18 -12.43
C THR A 208 4.13 -0.03 -11.63
N SER A 209 2.85 -0.01 -11.26
CA SER A 209 2.22 -1.09 -10.49
C SER A 209 0.82 -1.41 -11.02
N TYR A 210 0.47 -2.70 -11.05
CA TYR A 210 -0.91 -3.12 -11.34
C TYR A 210 -1.85 -2.93 -10.14
N GLU A 211 -1.39 -3.21 -8.91
CA GLU A 211 -2.13 -2.94 -7.67
C GLU A 211 -1.58 -1.70 -6.94
N SER A 212 -2.32 -1.18 -5.96
CA SER A 212 -1.89 -0.02 -5.18
C SER A 212 -0.59 -0.29 -4.42
N CYS A 213 0.31 0.68 -4.36
CA CYS A 213 1.51 0.63 -3.51
C CYS A 213 2.05 2.02 -3.18
N ARG A 214 2.94 2.04 -2.18
CA ARG A 214 3.79 3.19 -1.86
C ARG A 214 5.23 2.85 -2.25
N TRP A 215 5.81 3.67 -3.11
CA TRP A 215 7.22 3.60 -3.48
C TRP A 215 8.04 4.39 -2.48
N LEU A 216 9.00 3.75 -1.82
CA LEU A 216 10.01 4.44 -1.02
C LEU A 216 11.29 4.53 -1.83
N ILE A 217 11.66 5.75 -2.19
CA ILE A 217 12.88 6.01 -2.93
C ILE A 217 14.00 6.30 -1.93
N GLU A 218 15.05 5.48 -1.95
CA GLU A 218 16.26 5.70 -1.15
C GLU A 218 17.38 6.09 -2.11
N VAL A 219 17.90 7.31 -1.98
CA VAL A 219 18.98 7.81 -2.84
C VAL A 219 20.29 7.74 -2.08
N GLU A 220 21.27 6.99 -2.61
CA GLU A 220 22.61 6.93 -2.06
C GLU A 220 23.35 8.27 -2.25
N GLU A 221 24.33 8.54 -1.39
CA GLU A 221 25.19 9.72 -1.55
C GLU A 221 25.80 9.77 -2.96
N GLY A 222 25.69 10.92 -3.63
CA GLY A 222 26.13 11.10 -5.02
C GLY A 222 25.14 10.59 -6.08
N GLY A 223 24.04 9.97 -5.68
CA GLY A 223 22.89 9.65 -6.55
C GLY A 223 21.93 10.84 -6.69
N GLU A 224 21.13 10.83 -7.75
CA GLU A 224 20.14 11.89 -7.98
C GLU A 224 18.90 11.32 -8.71
N VAL A 225 17.72 11.60 -8.16
CA VAL A 225 16.44 11.38 -8.84
C VAL A 225 15.95 12.72 -9.35
N ALA A 226 16.01 12.92 -10.66
CA ALA A 226 15.64 14.18 -11.31
C ALA A 226 14.12 14.32 -11.48
N ALA A 227 13.40 13.21 -11.63
CA ALA A 227 11.95 13.15 -11.66
C ALA A 227 11.43 11.72 -11.42
N VAL A 228 10.15 11.61 -11.10
CA VAL A 228 9.42 10.34 -11.02
C VAL A 228 8.19 10.41 -11.92
N ILE A 229 7.93 9.36 -12.69
CA ILE A 229 6.70 9.16 -13.46
C ILE A 229 6.01 7.92 -12.90
N LEU A 230 4.78 8.07 -12.43
CA LEU A 230 3.97 6.96 -11.96
C LEU A 230 3.05 6.48 -13.08
N GLY A 231 3.30 5.31 -13.64
CA GLY A 231 2.38 4.59 -14.52
C GLY A 231 1.62 3.51 -13.76
N GLY A 232 0.70 2.79 -14.40
CA GLY A 232 0.03 1.63 -13.84
C GLY A 232 -1.49 1.74 -13.77
N GLY A 233 -2.13 0.75 -13.15
CA GLY A 233 -3.59 0.62 -13.11
C GLY A 233 -4.25 1.18 -11.84
N ALA A 234 -3.51 1.22 -10.74
CA ALA A 234 -4.05 1.49 -9.40
C ALA A 234 -3.37 2.72 -8.74
N PRO A 235 -4.00 3.29 -7.69
CA PRO A 235 -3.43 4.38 -6.90
C PRO A 235 -2.02 4.07 -6.42
N GLN A 236 -1.09 5.00 -6.59
CA GLN A 236 0.29 4.85 -6.14
C GLN A 236 0.78 6.11 -5.44
N GLU A 237 1.66 5.94 -4.47
CA GLU A 237 2.29 7.02 -3.73
C GLU A 237 3.81 6.93 -3.83
N VAL A 238 4.48 8.06 -3.64
CA VAL A 238 5.95 8.16 -3.64
C VAL A 238 6.38 8.87 -2.37
N ASP A 239 7.42 8.33 -1.74
CA ASP A 239 8.09 8.90 -0.58
C ASP A 239 9.61 8.81 -0.74
N GLY A 240 10.36 9.54 0.10
CA GLY A 240 11.83 9.51 0.12
C GLY A 240 12.52 10.37 -0.97
N THR A 241 11.77 11.20 -1.70
CA THR A 241 12.34 12.14 -2.68
C THR A 241 11.57 13.47 -2.75
N ASN A 242 12.29 14.54 -3.10
CA ASN A 242 11.72 15.86 -3.43
C ASN A 242 11.60 16.09 -4.94
N ALA A 243 11.94 15.09 -5.74
CA ALA A 243 11.83 15.17 -7.19
C ALA A 243 10.37 15.39 -7.63
N PRO A 244 10.11 16.10 -8.74
CA PRO A 244 8.77 16.25 -9.27
C PRO A 244 8.18 14.88 -9.66
N VAL A 245 6.94 14.62 -9.24
CA VAL A 245 6.19 13.40 -9.55
C VAL A 245 5.12 13.69 -10.59
N LEU A 246 5.19 13.03 -11.74
CA LEU A 246 4.17 13.06 -12.78
C LEU A 246 3.27 11.83 -12.67
N TYR A 247 2.00 12.05 -12.39
CA TYR A 247 0.99 10.98 -12.34
C TYR A 247 0.47 10.66 -13.74
N ARG A 248 0.69 9.41 -14.17
CA ARG A 248 0.22 8.81 -15.42
C ARG A 248 -0.44 7.44 -15.18
N SER A 249 -0.73 7.09 -13.92
CA SER A 249 -1.51 5.92 -13.58
C SER A 249 -2.98 6.11 -13.97
N GLY A 250 -3.67 5.02 -14.27
CA GLY A 250 -5.11 5.06 -14.62
C GLY A 250 -5.99 5.55 -13.47
N VAL A 251 -5.49 5.47 -12.23
CA VAL A 251 -6.14 5.99 -11.04
C VAL A 251 -5.11 6.75 -10.20
N ASP A 252 -5.46 7.95 -9.75
CA ASP A 252 -4.62 8.80 -8.90
C ASP A 252 -4.64 8.34 -7.42
N PRO A 253 -3.83 8.95 -6.53
CA PRO A 253 -3.82 8.61 -5.10
C PRO A 253 -5.18 8.78 -4.41
N TYR A 254 -6.07 9.62 -4.93
CA TYR A 254 -7.40 9.91 -4.40
C TYR A 254 -8.50 9.08 -5.05
N TYR A 255 -8.12 8.01 -5.76
CA TYR A 255 -9.03 7.11 -6.46
C TYR A 255 -9.80 7.74 -7.63
N LYS A 256 -9.32 8.86 -8.18
CA LYS A 256 -9.90 9.50 -9.36
C LYS A 256 -9.32 8.86 -10.62
N ARG A 257 -10.20 8.47 -11.54
CA ARG A 257 -9.79 7.91 -12.84
C ARG A 257 -9.17 9.01 -13.71
N ARG A 258 -8.01 8.72 -14.28
CA ARG A 258 -7.41 9.54 -15.31
C ARG A 258 -7.94 9.10 -16.67
N VAL A 259 -8.33 10.06 -17.49
CA VAL A 259 -8.97 9.82 -18.81
C VAL A 259 -7.92 9.85 -19.93
N ASP A 260 -6.84 10.61 -19.75
CA ASP A 260 -5.85 10.91 -20.77
C ASP A 260 -4.40 10.63 -20.32
N GLY A 261 -3.53 10.34 -21.29
CA GLY A 261 -2.10 10.16 -21.03
C GLY A 261 -1.75 9.00 -20.09
N VAL A 262 -2.63 8.02 -19.89
CA VAL A 262 -2.36 6.89 -19.00
C VAL A 262 -1.24 6.03 -19.56
N ILE A 263 -0.26 5.72 -18.71
CA ILE A 263 0.78 4.73 -18.96
C ILE A 263 0.34 3.43 -18.26
N GLY A 264 0.15 2.36 -19.03
CA GLY A 264 -0.31 1.07 -18.50
C GLY A 264 0.76 0.33 -17.67
N PRO A 265 0.34 -0.63 -16.82
CA PRO A 265 1.29 -1.41 -16.03
C PRO A 265 2.04 -2.42 -16.86
N SER A 266 3.34 -2.57 -16.57
CA SER A 266 4.11 -3.72 -17.01
C SER A 266 5.14 -4.12 -15.97
N TRP A 267 5.45 -5.41 -15.90
CA TRP A 267 6.54 -5.98 -15.12
C TRP A 267 7.31 -7.04 -15.93
N GLU A 268 7.01 -7.17 -17.23
CA GLU A 268 7.60 -8.19 -18.10
C GLU A 268 7.96 -7.57 -19.46
N ILE A 269 9.27 -7.48 -19.74
CA ILE A 269 9.83 -6.79 -20.92
C ILE A 269 9.27 -7.30 -22.25
N LYS A 270 8.95 -8.60 -22.34
CA LYS A 270 8.47 -9.23 -23.59
C LYS A 270 6.95 -9.16 -23.77
N SER A 271 6.24 -8.50 -22.86
CA SER A 271 4.77 -8.40 -22.91
C SER A 271 4.31 -7.24 -23.81
N LYS A 272 3.09 -7.36 -24.37
CA LYS A 272 2.44 -6.26 -25.08
C LYS A 272 2.29 -5.01 -24.19
N SER A 273 2.08 -5.23 -22.89
CA SER A 273 1.94 -4.15 -21.91
C SER A 273 3.25 -3.39 -21.72
N TYR A 274 4.42 -4.04 -21.84
CA TYR A 274 5.72 -3.35 -21.86
C TYR A 274 5.86 -2.44 -23.09
N THR A 275 5.50 -2.92 -24.29
CA THR A 275 5.54 -2.09 -25.50
C THR A 275 4.66 -0.84 -25.36
N GLN A 276 3.49 -0.97 -24.73
CA GLN A 276 2.59 0.17 -24.45
C GLN A 276 3.19 1.14 -23.43
N LEU A 277 3.79 0.61 -22.35
CA LEU A 277 4.53 1.39 -21.35
C LEU A 277 5.67 2.18 -22.01
N GLU A 278 6.52 1.52 -22.79
CA GLU A 278 7.66 2.12 -23.49
C GLU A 278 7.22 3.20 -24.50
N THR A 279 6.13 2.96 -25.22
CA THR A 279 5.53 3.94 -26.13
C THR A 279 5.09 5.20 -25.37
N GLY A 280 4.38 5.02 -24.26
CA GLY A 280 3.94 6.15 -23.43
C GLY A 280 5.11 6.93 -22.80
N VAL A 281 6.15 6.22 -22.36
CA VAL A 281 7.38 6.85 -21.85
C VAL A 281 8.11 7.64 -22.93
N THR A 282 8.26 7.06 -24.12
CA THR A 282 8.89 7.73 -25.26
C THR A 282 8.11 8.97 -25.68
N ALA A 283 6.78 8.94 -25.64
CA ALA A 283 5.94 10.10 -25.94
C ALA A 283 6.14 11.26 -24.96
N ILE A 284 6.50 10.99 -23.70
CA ILE A 284 6.75 12.02 -22.68
C ILE A 284 8.21 12.50 -22.71
N LEU A 285 9.16 11.56 -22.82
CA LEU A 285 10.58 11.82 -22.60
C LEU A 285 11.41 11.92 -23.89
N GLY A 286 10.81 11.63 -25.04
CA GLY A 286 11.47 11.64 -26.35
C GLY A 286 12.47 10.49 -26.57
N LYS A 287 12.64 9.60 -25.59
CA LYS A 287 13.57 8.46 -25.66
C LYS A 287 13.08 7.30 -24.79
N SER A 288 13.57 6.09 -25.08
CA SER A 288 13.22 4.86 -24.34
C SER A 288 14.03 4.70 -23.04
N PHE A 289 13.67 3.68 -22.27
CA PHE A 289 14.38 3.21 -21.10
C PHE A 289 15.86 2.95 -21.38
N THR A 290 16.70 3.39 -20.46
CA THR A 290 18.09 2.96 -20.33
C THR A 290 18.17 1.56 -19.71
N ASP A 291 17.35 1.31 -18.68
CA ASP A 291 17.19 -0.01 -18.05
C ASP A 291 15.75 -0.18 -17.55
N PHE A 292 15.29 -1.43 -17.45
CA PHE A 292 13.98 -1.77 -16.90
C PHE A 292 14.05 -3.02 -16.03
N GLN A 293 13.59 -2.89 -14.79
CA GLN A 293 13.50 -3.98 -13.82
C GLN A 293 12.04 -4.32 -13.54
N GLY A 294 11.59 -5.47 -14.03
CA GLY A 294 10.22 -5.94 -13.84
C GLY A 294 10.16 -7.22 -13.00
N GLN A 295 9.29 -7.27 -11.99
CA GLN A 295 9.00 -8.49 -11.24
C GLN A 295 7.51 -8.61 -10.90
N ARG A 296 6.98 -9.84 -10.85
CA ARG A 296 5.58 -10.04 -10.45
C ARG A 296 5.31 -9.51 -9.03
N THR A 297 6.22 -9.79 -8.10
CA THR A 297 6.20 -9.32 -6.71
C THR A 297 7.50 -8.58 -6.42
N PRO A 298 7.53 -7.56 -5.54
CA PRO A 298 8.77 -6.92 -5.14
C PRO A 298 9.80 -7.93 -4.59
N PRO A 299 11.09 -7.82 -4.95
CA PRO A 299 12.13 -8.66 -4.38
C PRO A 299 12.35 -8.36 -2.89
N GLN A 300 12.84 -9.34 -2.13
CA GLN A 300 13.24 -9.12 -0.75
C GLN A 300 14.35 -8.05 -0.72
N GLY A 301 14.10 -6.97 0.04
CA GLY A 301 14.99 -5.82 0.09
C GLY A 301 14.71 -4.74 -0.96
N GLY A 302 13.84 -4.94 -1.95
CA GLY A 302 13.47 -3.92 -2.95
C GLY A 302 14.40 -3.86 -4.16
N PHE A 303 14.13 -2.91 -5.06
CA PHE A 303 14.85 -2.75 -6.32
C PHE A 303 16.13 -1.93 -6.15
N THR A 304 17.12 -2.16 -7.03
CA THR A 304 18.35 -1.36 -7.07
C THR A 304 18.58 -0.83 -8.47
N VAL A 305 18.43 0.48 -8.63
CA VAL A 305 18.74 1.24 -9.84
C VAL A 305 20.22 1.61 -9.82
N LYS A 306 20.96 1.23 -10.86
CA LYS A 306 22.39 1.48 -11.02
C LYS A 306 22.61 2.37 -12.25
N PRO A 307 22.65 3.70 -12.08
CA PRO A 307 22.94 4.59 -13.19
C PRO A 307 24.39 4.40 -13.66
N ASN A 308 24.70 4.80 -14.90
CA ASN A 308 26.10 4.83 -15.31
C ASN A 308 26.89 5.87 -14.50
N THR A 309 28.21 5.68 -14.43
CA THR A 309 29.11 6.66 -13.82
C THR A 309 29.01 8.01 -14.55
N LYS A 310 29.15 9.11 -13.80
CA LYS A 310 29.10 10.47 -14.34
C LYS A 310 30.18 10.70 -15.38
#